data_AF-A0A3E0IC80-F1
#
_entry.id   AF-A0A3E0IC80-F1
#
_cell.length_a   1.000
_cell.length_b   1.000
_cell.length_c   1.000
_cell.angle_alpha   90.00
_cell.angle_beta   90.00
_cell.angle_gamma   90.00
#
_symmetry.space_group_name_H-M   'P 1'
#
loop_
_entity.id
_entity.type
_entity.pdbx_description
1 polymer ?
#
loop_
_entity_poly.entity_id
_entity_poly.type
_entity_poly.pdbx_seq_one_letter_code
_entity_poly.pdbx_strand_id
1 'polypeptide(L)'
;MDKFSHFIFWLLALLSPLNGVLTTMMLLIVVDFITGAYASLKLQIPIKSERIGHTISKFVIYNLVIISAYFLEKHIVNEVPFLKIIAGFIAITETKSILENYNKIYGVNPFKALHSLLKQAGMQGTLEQTTEKQKNNDKEKV
;
A
#
# COMPACT_ATOMS: atom_id res chain seq x y z
N MET A 1 -13.93 -10.02 -37.08
CA MET A 1 -13.58 -10.30 -35.67
C MET A 1 -12.07 -10.34 -35.44
N ASP A 2 -11.29 -10.58 -36.48
CA ASP A 2 -9.85 -10.89 -36.39
C ASP A 2 -9.03 -9.68 -35.93
N LYS A 3 -9.31 -8.49 -36.49
CA LYS A 3 -8.61 -7.24 -36.11
C LYS A 3 -8.80 -6.85 -34.64
N PHE A 4 -9.96 -7.14 -34.06
CA PHE A 4 -10.25 -6.86 -32.65
C PHE A 4 -9.47 -7.81 -31.73
N SER A 5 -9.42 -9.09 -32.07
CA SER A 5 -8.61 -10.07 -31.36
C SER A 5 -7.11 -9.73 -31.43
N HIS A 6 -6.62 -9.25 -32.58
CA HIS A 6 -5.22 -8.83 -32.70
C HIS A 6 -4.93 -7.59 -31.85
N PHE A 7 -5.86 -6.63 -31.79
CA PHE A 7 -5.74 -5.47 -30.93
C PHE A 7 -5.74 -5.83 -29.44
N ILE A 8 -6.63 -6.72 -29.01
CA ILE A 8 -6.67 -7.19 -27.62
C ILE A 8 -5.39 -7.97 -27.26
N PHE A 9 -4.89 -8.78 -28.17
CA PHE A 9 -3.67 -9.55 -27.98
C PHE A 9 -2.45 -8.63 -27.87
N TRP A 10 -2.35 -7.62 -28.74
CA TRP A 10 -1.30 -6.60 -28.67
C TRP A 10 -1.35 -5.82 -27.35
N LEU A 11 -2.55 -5.44 -26.89
CA LEU A 11 -2.75 -4.77 -25.61
C LEU A 11 -2.30 -5.64 -24.43
N LEU A 12 -2.70 -6.92 -24.41
CA LEU A 12 -2.29 -7.88 -23.39
C LEU A 12 -0.77 -8.15 -23.40
N ALA A 13 -0.15 -8.20 -24.58
CA ALA A 13 1.30 -8.37 -24.71
C ALA A 13 2.08 -7.19 -24.11
N LEU A 14 1.60 -5.95 -24.28
CA LEU A 14 2.18 -4.76 -23.66
C LEU A 14 2.07 -4.77 -22.13
N LEU A 15 1.05 -5.43 -21.59
CA LEU A 15 0.81 -5.57 -20.15
C LEU A 15 1.61 -6.72 -19.51
N SER A 16 2.09 -7.68 -20.30
CA SER A 16 2.87 -8.84 -19.83
C SER A 16 4.01 -8.50 -18.85
N PRO A 17 4.88 -7.50 -19.09
CA PRO A 17 5.95 -7.15 -18.15
C PRO A 17 5.45 -6.57 -16.82
N LEU A 18 4.19 -6.13 -16.76
CA LEU A 18 3.56 -5.51 -15.58
C LEU A 18 2.76 -6.50 -14.73
N ASN A 19 2.66 -7.77 -15.16
CA ASN A 19 1.78 -8.77 -14.55
C ASN A 19 1.93 -8.85 -13.03
N GLY A 20 3.16 -8.84 -12.49
CA GLY A 20 3.39 -8.91 -11.04
C GLY A 20 2.82 -7.71 -10.27
N VAL A 21 3.06 -6.50 -10.76
CA VAL A 21 2.58 -5.27 -10.12
C VAL A 21 1.05 -5.19 -10.20
N LEU A 22 0.49 -5.42 -11.39
CA LEU A 22 -0.97 -5.36 -11.60
C LEU A 22 -1.71 -6.43 -10.79
N THR A 23 -1.19 -7.66 -10.73
CA THR A 23 -1.76 -8.74 -9.91
C THR A 23 -1.75 -8.37 -8.43
N THR A 24 -0.64 -7.81 -7.94
CA THR A 24 -0.53 -7.36 -6.54
C THR A 24 -1.54 -6.28 -6.23
N MET A 25 -1.70 -5.29 -7.11
CA MET A 25 -2.68 -4.21 -6.91
C MET A 25 -4.12 -4.74 -6.96
N MET A 26 -4.41 -5.66 -7.88
CA MET A 26 -5.72 -6.29 -7.98
C MET A 26 -6.07 -7.06 -6.70
N LEU A 27 -5.11 -7.80 -6.14
CA LEU A 27 -5.26 -8.46 -4.85
C LEU A 27 -5.54 -7.45 -3.72
N LEU A 28 -4.76 -6.37 -3.63
CA LEU A 28 -4.96 -5.36 -2.58
C LEU A 28 -6.34 -4.70 -2.67
N ILE A 29 -6.81 -4.32 -3.86
CA ILE A 29 -8.13 -3.73 -4.05
C ILE A 29 -9.24 -4.73 -3.69
N VAL A 30 -9.09 -6.01 -4.04
CA VAL A 30 -10.05 -7.05 -3.68
C VAL A 30 -10.10 -7.26 -2.17
N VAL A 31 -8.96 -7.32 -1.50
CA VAL A 31 -8.89 -7.43 -0.03
C VAL A 31 -9.49 -6.19 0.64
N ASP A 32 -9.20 -4.99 0.13
CA ASP A 32 -9.82 -3.74 0.62
C ASP A 32 -11.34 -3.77 0.48
N PHE A 33 -11.84 -4.20 -0.68
CA PHE A 33 -13.28 -4.34 -0.92
C PHE A 33 -13.93 -5.35 0.04
N ILE A 34 -13.34 -6.54 0.19
CA ILE A 34 -13.85 -7.58 1.10
C ILE A 34 -13.86 -7.07 2.54
N THR A 35 -12.77 -6.46 3.00
CA THR A 35 -12.67 -5.95 4.38
C THR A 35 -13.62 -4.77 4.63
N GLY A 36 -13.81 -3.88 3.65
CA GLY A 36 -14.77 -2.79 3.74
C GLY A 36 -16.23 -3.25 3.74
N ALA A 37 -16.56 -4.24 2.89
CA ALA A 37 -17.88 -4.86 2.85
C ALA A 37 -18.18 -5.60 4.17
N TYR A 38 -17.23 -6.41 4.65
CA TYR A 38 -17.36 -7.13 5.92
C TYR A 38 -17.49 -6.18 7.12
N ALA A 39 -16.70 -5.11 7.17
CA ALA A 39 -16.83 -4.07 8.21
C ALA A 39 -18.23 -3.45 8.21
N SER A 40 -18.78 -3.16 7.02
CA SER A 40 -20.11 -2.57 6.88
C SER A 40 -21.21 -3.53 7.35
N LEU A 41 -21.10 -4.82 7.02
CA LEU A 41 -22.02 -5.86 7.48
C LEU A 41 -21.97 -6.02 9.00
N LYS A 42 -20.78 -6.14 9.59
CA LYS A 42 -20.61 -6.35 11.03
C LYS A 42 -21.10 -5.15 11.85
N LEU A 43 -20.91 -3.94 11.34
CA LEU A 43 -21.31 -2.69 12.01
C LEU A 43 -22.72 -2.22 11.61
N GLN A 44 -23.45 -2.99 10.80
CA GLN A 44 -24.78 -2.64 10.28
C GLN A 44 -24.83 -1.25 9.60
N ILE A 45 -23.73 -0.85 8.96
CA ILE A 45 -23.67 0.39 8.20
C ILE A 45 -24.18 0.11 6.78
N PRO A 46 -25.16 0.88 6.26
CA PRO A 46 -25.66 0.66 4.91
C PRO A 46 -24.56 0.92 3.87
N ILE A 47 -24.41 -0.04 2.94
CA ILE A 47 -23.48 0.09 1.82
C ILE A 47 -24.11 1.01 0.78
N LYS A 48 -23.52 2.18 0.60
CA LYS A 48 -23.93 3.14 -0.44
C LYS A 48 -23.29 2.79 -1.78
N SER A 49 -23.99 3.07 -2.88
CA SER A 49 -23.48 2.90 -4.26
C SER A 49 -22.20 3.68 -4.51
N GLU A 50 -22.05 4.85 -3.87
CA GLU A 50 -20.84 5.68 -3.89
C GLU A 50 -19.59 4.89 -3.47
N ARG A 51 -19.68 4.04 -2.43
CA ARG A 51 -18.53 3.20 -1.99
C ARG A 51 -18.12 2.18 -3.03
N ILE A 52 -19.10 1.56 -3.68
CA ILE A 52 -18.84 0.58 -4.75
C ILE A 52 -18.21 1.28 -5.95
N GLY A 53 -18.74 2.46 -6.30
CA GLY A 53 -18.17 3.33 -7.34
C GLY A 53 -16.72 3.73 -7.03
N HIS A 54 -16.39 4.03 -5.79
CA HIS A 54 -15.01 4.31 -5.38
C HIS A 54 -14.07 3.12 -5.61
N THR A 55 -14.48 1.88 -5.30
CA THR A 55 -13.67 0.69 -5.58
C THR A 55 -13.46 0.48 -7.07
N ILE A 56 -14.49 0.69 -7.89
CA ILE A 56 -14.39 0.60 -9.35
C ILE A 56 -13.43 1.67 -9.90
N SER A 57 -13.53 2.90 -9.38
CA SER A 57 -12.62 3.98 -9.73
C SER A 57 -11.17 3.65 -9.35
N LYS A 58 -10.92 3.07 -8.16
CA LYS A 58 -9.58 2.59 -7.78
C LYS A 58 -9.07 1.55 -8.78
N PHE A 59 -9.91 0.59 -9.15
CA PHE A 59 -9.55 -0.45 -10.13
C PHE A 59 -9.11 0.16 -11.47
N VAL A 60 -9.89 1.05 -12.07
CA VAL A 60 -9.56 1.63 -13.38
C VAL A 60 -8.37 2.59 -13.28
N ILE A 61 -8.41 3.54 -12.33
CA ILE A 61 -7.42 4.61 -12.24
C ILE A 61 -6.04 4.08 -11.87
N TYR A 62 -5.94 3.12 -10.95
CA TYR A 62 -4.63 2.59 -10.56
C TYR A 62 -3.96 1.82 -11.70
N ASN A 63 -4.72 1.02 -12.46
CA ASN A 63 -4.20 0.33 -13.63
C ASN A 63 -3.67 1.34 -14.66
N LEU A 64 -4.43 2.41 -14.97
CA LEU A 64 -4.00 3.45 -15.92
C LEU A 64 -2.74 4.18 -15.45
N VAL A 65 -2.67 4.53 -14.17
CA VAL A 65 -1.52 5.23 -13.57
C VAL A 65 -0.27 4.35 -13.60
N ILE A 66 -0.40 3.06 -13.30
CA ILE A 66 0.73 2.10 -13.33
C ILE A 66 1.25 1.89 -14.74
N ILE A 67 0.36 1.73 -15.71
CA ILE A 67 0.74 1.64 -17.13
C ILE A 67 1.48 2.91 -17.55
N SER A 68 0.95 4.08 -17.20
CA SER A 68 1.57 5.37 -17.53
C SER A 68 2.97 5.50 -16.89
N ALA A 69 3.11 5.14 -15.61
CA ALA A 69 4.39 5.16 -14.91
C ALA A 69 5.42 4.20 -15.53
N TYR A 70 4.98 3.02 -15.99
CA TYR A 70 5.84 2.09 -16.72
C TYR A 70 6.33 2.65 -18.05
N PHE A 71 5.44 3.25 -18.84
CA PHE A 71 5.84 3.84 -20.12
C PHE A 71 6.79 5.03 -19.90
N LEU A 72 6.55 5.86 -18.88
CA LEU A 72 7.42 6.96 -18.49
C LEU A 72 8.83 6.47 -18.11
N GLU A 73 8.92 5.46 -17.24
CA GLU A 73 10.18 4.83 -16.84
C GLU A 73 10.89 4.19 -18.05
N LYS A 74 10.15 3.48 -18.90
CA LYS A 74 10.77 2.69 -19.97
C LYS A 74 11.23 3.53 -21.16
N HIS A 75 10.50 4.60 -21.51
CA HIS A 75 10.69 5.31 -22.78
C HIS A 75 11.16 6.77 -22.64
N ILE A 76 11.03 7.38 -21.46
CA ILE A 76 11.36 8.80 -21.28
C ILE A 76 12.50 8.99 -20.28
N VAL A 77 12.41 8.39 -19.08
CA VAL A 77 13.40 8.57 -18.00
C VAL A 77 13.70 7.22 -17.35
N ASN A 78 14.79 6.57 -17.78
CA ASN A 78 15.14 5.21 -17.38
C ASN A 78 15.76 5.13 -15.97
N GLU A 79 16.40 6.21 -15.54
CA GLU A 79 17.16 6.29 -14.29
C GLU A 79 16.26 6.31 -13.06
N VAL A 80 15.00 6.72 -13.24
CA VAL A 80 14.03 6.87 -12.14
C VAL A 80 13.02 5.73 -12.18
N PRO A 81 12.93 4.91 -11.12
CA PRO A 81 12.03 3.75 -11.08
C PRO A 81 10.58 4.17 -10.78
N PHE A 82 9.96 4.97 -11.67
CA PHE A 82 8.61 5.51 -11.51
C PHE A 82 7.56 4.43 -11.23
N LEU A 83 7.63 3.28 -11.91
CA LEU A 83 6.70 2.17 -11.69
C LEU A 83 6.71 1.73 -10.22
N LYS A 84 7.89 1.52 -9.64
CA LYS A 84 8.03 1.03 -8.26
C LYS A 84 7.58 2.07 -7.25
N ILE A 85 7.93 3.34 -7.47
CA ILE A 85 7.55 4.45 -6.58
C ILE A 85 6.02 4.58 -6.55
N ILE A 86 5.39 4.66 -7.72
CA ILE A 86 3.95 4.84 -7.86
C ILE A 86 3.18 3.62 -7.36
N ALA A 87 3.60 2.41 -7.75
CA ALA A 87 3.00 1.17 -7.26
C ALA A 87 3.14 1.04 -5.73
N GLY A 88 4.29 1.42 -5.18
CA GLY A 88 4.51 1.44 -3.73
C GLY A 88 3.59 2.41 -3.01
N PHE A 89 3.38 3.62 -3.57
CA PHE A 89 2.45 4.59 -3.01
C PHE A 89 1.01 4.04 -2.98
N ILE A 90 0.55 3.48 -4.10
CA ILE A 90 -0.77 2.84 -4.21
C ILE A 90 -0.89 1.67 -3.22
N ALA A 91 0.15 0.84 -3.10
CA ALA A 91 0.16 -0.29 -2.17
C ALA A 91 -0.03 0.18 -0.72
N ILE A 92 0.66 1.26 -0.32
CA ILE A 92 0.55 1.84 1.01
C ILE A 92 -0.85 2.41 1.24
N THR A 93 -1.45 3.09 0.25
CA THR A 93 -2.81 3.65 0.40
C THR A 93 -3.85 2.55 0.56
N GLU A 94 -3.76 1.46 -0.20
CA GLU A 94 -4.68 0.32 -0.07
C GLU A 94 -4.47 -0.44 1.24
N THR A 95 -3.21 -0.66 1.64
CA THR A 95 -2.90 -1.28 2.95
C THR A 95 -3.46 -0.46 4.10
N LYS A 96 -3.33 0.88 4.03
CA LYS A 96 -3.92 1.79 5.03
C LYS A 96 -5.45 1.65 5.08
N SER A 97 -6.11 1.60 3.93
CA SER A 97 -7.57 1.43 3.82
C SER A 97 -8.04 0.12 4.46
N ILE A 98 -7.33 -0.99 4.19
CA ILE A 98 -7.58 -2.30 4.82
C ILE A 98 -7.45 -2.20 6.35
N LEU A 99 -6.41 -1.53 6.83
CA LEU A 99 -6.14 -1.39 8.25
C LEU A 99 -7.17 -0.51 8.97
N GLU A 100 -7.70 0.51 8.30
CA GLU A 100 -8.82 1.31 8.80
C GLU A 100 -10.09 0.46 8.94
N ASN A 101 -10.38 -0.41 7.97
CA ASN A 101 -11.50 -1.34 8.06
C ASN A 101 -11.30 -2.34 9.20
N TYR A 102 -10.09 -2.86 9.38
CA TYR A 102 -9.74 -3.72 10.51
C TYR A 102 -9.97 -3.00 11.85
N ASN A 103 -9.48 -1.77 12.00
CA ASN A 103 -9.66 -0.99 13.22
C ASN A 103 -11.14 -0.72 13.53
N LYS A 104 -11.98 -0.48 12.50
CA LYS A 104 -13.44 -0.36 12.68
C LYS A 104 -14.08 -1.65 13.21
N ILE A 105 -13.59 -2.82 12.78
CA ILE A 105 -14.14 -4.14 13.15
C ILE A 105 -13.75 -4.58 14.56
N TYR A 106 -12.50 -4.30 14.96
CA TYR A 106 -11.90 -4.86 16.19
C TYR A 106 -11.55 -3.80 17.25
N GLY A 107 -11.62 -2.51 16.92
CA GLY A 107 -11.27 -1.42 17.85
C GLY A 107 -9.77 -1.29 18.15
N VAL A 108 -8.93 -2.12 17.53
CA VAL A 108 -7.48 -2.09 17.68
C VAL A 108 -6.87 -1.29 16.54
N ASN A 109 -6.05 -0.28 16.84
CA ASN A 109 -5.35 0.55 15.85
C ASN A 109 -4.00 -0.08 15.49
N PRO A 110 -3.89 -0.86 14.39
CA PRO A 110 -2.66 -1.60 14.11
C PRO A 110 -1.55 -0.64 13.66
N PHE A 111 -1.89 0.52 13.09
CA PHE A 111 -0.93 1.57 12.75
C PHE A 111 -0.31 2.20 14.00
N LYS A 112 -1.11 2.41 15.06
CA LYS A 112 -0.59 2.88 16.35
C LYS A 112 0.29 1.81 17.00
N ALA A 113 -0.12 0.54 16.94
CA ALA A 113 0.66 -0.59 17.44
C ALA A 113 2.01 -0.71 16.69
N LEU A 114 1.98 -0.64 15.35
CA LEU A 114 3.18 -0.66 14.53
C LEU A 114 4.10 0.54 14.84
N HIS A 115 3.54 1.74 14.94
CA HIS A 115 4.30 2.94 15.30
C HIS A 115 4.90 2.82 16.71
N SER A 116 4.15 2.30 17.69
CA SER A 116 4.69 2.09 19.03
C SER A 116 5.80 1.04 19.06
N LEU A 117 5.69 -0.03 18.24
CA LEU A 117 6.73 -1.04 18.12
C LEU A 117 7.99 -0.48 17.46
N LEU A 118 7.86 0.31 16.39
CA LEU A 118 8.99 1.01 15.76
C LEU A 118 9.64 2.00 16.74
N LYS A 119 8.82 2.73 17.50
CA LYS A 119 9.27 3.65 18.54
C LYS A 119 10.03 2.92 19.65
N GLN A 120 9.57 1.75 20.06
CA GLN A 120 10.17 0.93 21.10
C GLN A 120 11.47 0.26 20.62
N ALA A 121 11.45 -0.35 19.43
CA ALA A 121 12.61 -0.96 18.80
C ALA A 121 13.70 0.07 18.45
N GLY A 122 13.32 1.32 18.13
CA GLY A 122 14.24 2.39 17.77
C GLY A 122 14.75 3.26 18.93
N MET A 123 14.13 3.25 20.11
CA MET A 123 14.53 4.16 21.21
C MET A 123 14.86 3.51 22.55
N GLN A 124 14.34 2.33 22.92
CA GLN A 124 14.61 1.82 24.28
C GLN A 124 16.05 1.30 24.43
N GLY A 125 16.58 0.60 23.42
CA GLY A 125 17.96 0.09 23.45
C GLY A 125 19.05 1.17 23.36
N THR A 126 18.80 2.29 22.66
CA THR A 126 19.80 3.34 22.47
C THR A 126 19.80 4.35 23.63
N LEU A 127 18.65 4.62 24.25
CA LEU A 127 18.56 5.58 25.36
C LEU A 127 19.12 5.01 26.67
N GLU A 128 18.90 3.72 26.95
CA GLU A 128 19.50 3.05 28.12
C GLU A 128 21.03 2.97 27.99
N GLN A 129 21.54 2.59 26.81
CA GLN A 129 22.98 2.55 26.55
C GLN A 129 23.65 3.92 26.62
N THR A 130 22.97 4.98 26.20
CA THR A 130 23.53 6.35 26.26
C THR A 130 23.54 6.87 27.70
N THR A 131 22.50 6.58 28.48
CA THR A 131 22.35 7.03 29.87
C THR A 131 23.32 6.31 30.82
N GLU A 132 23.55 5.00 30.64
CA GLU A 132 24.56 4.26 31.41
C GLU A 132 25.99 4.66 31.07
N LYS A 133 26.29 4.90 29.78
CA LYS A 133 27.63 5.31 29.32
C LYS A 133 28.00 6.72 29.80
N GLN A 134 27.01 7.60 29.94
CA GLN A 134 27.19 8.95 30.49
C GLN A 134 27.42 8.92 32.01
N LYS A 135 26.69 8.07 32.73
CA LYS A 135 26.85 7.87 34.19
C LYS A 135 28.20 7.24 34.57
N ASN A 136 28.77 6.39 33.72
CA ASN A 136 30.11 5.81 33.96
C ASN A 136 31.24 6.80 33.65
N ASN A 137 31.12 7.62 32.60
CA ASN A 137 32.08 8.68 32.29
C ASN A 137 32.15 9.78 33.35
N ASP A 138 31.04 10.10 34.02
CA ASP A 138 31.02 11.08 35.12
C ASP A 138 31.62 10.52 36.42
N LYS A 139 31.60 9.20 36.61
CA LYS A 139 32.24 8.54 37.78
C LYS A 139 33.75 8.37 37.64
N GLU A 140 34.26 8.31 36.42
CA GLU A 140 35.70 8.19 36.13
C GLU A 140 36.44 9.55 36.19
N LYS A 141 35.69 10.65 36.31
CA LYS A 141 36.21 12.03 36.39
C LYS A 141 36.20 12.64 37.80
N VAL A 142 35.88 11.85 38.84
CA VAL A 142 35.91 12.27 40.26
C VAL A 142 37.03 11.55 40.99
#